data_AF-A0A3C0EYV5-F1
#
_entry.id   AF-A0A3C0EYV5-F1
#
_cell.length_a   1.000
_cell.length_b   1.000
_cell.length_c   1.000
_cell.angle_alpha   90.00
_cell.angle_beta   90.00
_cell.angle_gamma   90.00
#
_symmetry.space_group_name_H-M   'P 1'
#
loop_
_entity.id
_entity.type
_entity.pdbx_description
1 polymer ?
#
loop_
_entity_poly.entity_id
_entity_poly.type
_entity_poly.pdbx_seq_one_letter_code
_entity_poly.pdbx_strand_id
1 'polypeptide(L)'
;MFLTDFGIPATVRTLNAGGAVLKKCGLVAPDLSSKKLEYLAKKRTGLSNFGDWAFQRPLEKLIKAYEQEANLTMLGRITVHELIVNILINLLLLEEKRRYQPSTETEPITSPVFIIGLPRTGTTLLHGLMGQDTKVRVPQTWEVMFPANCSGSAEESSKTQDRTRNRLNWANRLAPGFKRIHSIAPELPQECIVITAHVFLSTQFHTACNVPSYQDWLEQEPQKLAYEFHYRLLQHLQIERTPQYWVLKAPGHLFALDALLKRYPDARII
;
A
#
# COMPACT_ATOMS: atom_id res chain seq x y z
N MET A 1 20.18 -4.54 -15.87
CA MET A 1 19.99 -4.46 -17.34
C MET A 1 18.96 -5.49 -17.78
N PHE A 2 17.65 -5.31 -17.52
CA PHE A 2 16.53 -6.11 -18.09
C PHE A 2 15.15 -5.46 -17.82
N LEU A 3 15.00 -4.16 -18.12
CA LEU A 3 13.69 -3.47 -18.08
C LEU A 3 13.47 -2.56 -19.30
N THR A 4 14.12 -2.84 -20.44
CA THR A 4 14.02 -2.00 -21.65
C THR A 4 13.00 -2.48 -22.69
N ASP A 5 12.45 -3.69 -22.58
CA ASP A 5 11.65 -4.29 -23.67
C ASP A 5 10.13 -4.28 -23.49
N PHE A 6 9.60 -3.67 -22.44
CA PHE A 6 8.16 -3.38 -22.37
C PHE A 6 7.92 -1.93 -22.75
N GLY A 7 7.99 -1.66 -24.05
CA GLY A 7 7.62 -0.36 -24.60
C GLY A 7 6.23 0.06 -24.10
N ILE A 8 6.06 1.36 -23.80
CA ILE A 8 4.79 1.91 -23.31
C ILE A 8 3.68 1.57 -24.34
N PRO A 9 2.57 0.93 -23.93
CA PRO A 9 1.52 0.50 -24.85
C PRO A 9 1.02 1.67 -25.69
N ALA A 10 0.65 1.40 -26.95
CA ALA A 10 0.15 2.45 -27.85
C ALA A 10 -1.05 3.20 -27.24
N THR A 11 -1.93 2.51 -26.51
CA THR A 11 -3.06 3.08 -25.76
C THR A 11 -2.64 4.02 -24.64
N VAL A 12 -1.57 3.69 -23.92
CA VAL A 12 -1.02 4.56 -22.86
C VAL A 12 -0.31 5.76 -23.47
N ARG A 13 0.38 5.58 -24.60
CA ARG A 13 0.99 6.69 -25.36
C ARG A 13 -0.07 7.65 -25.89
N THR A 14 -1.18 7.16 -26.45
CA THR A 14 -2.28 8.02 -26.91
C THR A 14 -2.99 8.73 -25.76
N LEU A 15 -3.20 8.06 -24.61
CA LEU A 15 -3.73 8.72 -23.41
C LEU A 15 -2.80 9.83 -22.90
N ASN A 16 -1.49 9.59 -22.86
CA ASN A 16 -0.50 10.60 -22.47
C ASN A 16 -0.41 11.74 -23.47
N ALA A 17 -0.45 11.46 -24.78
CA ALA A 17 -0.47 12.47 -25.83
C ALA A 17 -1.74 13.33 -25.76
N GLY A 18 -2.90 12.70 -25.55
CA GLY A 18 -4.16 13.38 -25.27
C GLY A 18 -4.07 14.25 -24.02
N GLY A 19 -3.44 13.77 -22.94
CA GLY A 19 -3.17 14.56 -21.74
C GLY A 19 -2.29 15.79 -22.00
N ALA A 20 -1.28 15.68 -22.87
CA ALA A 20 -0.45 16.82 -23.26
C ALA A 20 -1.23 17.85 -24.09
N VAL A 21 -2.15 17.41 -24.95
CA VAL A 21 -3.09 18.28 -25.69
C VAL A 21 -4.08 18.94 -24.73
N LEU A 22 -4.67 18.18 -23.79
CA LEU A 22 -5.60 18.70 -22.79
C LEU A 22 -4.94 19.75 -21.88
N LYS A 23 -3.67 19.54 -21.50
CA LYS A 23 -2.89 20.56 -20.77
C LYS A 23 -2.72 21.84 -21.60
N LYS A 24 -2.50 21.72 -22.91
CA LYS A 24 -2.48 22.88 -23.84
C LYS A 24 -3.85 23.54 -24.00
N CYS A 25 -4.94 22.79 -23.86
CA CYS A 25 -6.32 23.29 -23.87
C CYS A 25 -6.79 23.83 -22.50
N GLY A 26 -5.89 23.98 -21.51
CA GLY A 26 -6.21 24.58 -20.21
C GLY A 26 -6.74 23.60 -19.15
N LEU A 27 -6.74 22.29 -19.43
CA LEU A 27 -7.11 21.29 -18.43
C LEU A 27 -6.01 21.20 -17.37
N VAL A 28 -6.37 21.51 -16.12
CA VAL A 28 -5.41 21.59 -15.00
C VAL A 28 -5.07 20.20 -14.50
N ALA A 29 -3.78 19.92 -14.40
CA ALA A 29 -3.27 18.69 -13.81
C ALA A 29 -3.73 18.54 -12.35
N PRO A 30 -4.02 17.32 -11.84
CA PRO A 30 -4.45 17.13 -10.46
C PRO A 30 -3.46 17.76 -9.48
N ASP A 31 -3.96 18.51 -8.51
CA ASP A 31 -3.13 19.13 -7.47
C ASP A 31 -2.73 18.07 -6.43
N LEU A 32 -1.41 17.88 -6.24
CA LEU A 32 -0.85 16.93 -5.28
C LEU A 32 -0.58 17.55 -3.90
N SER A 33 -0.98 18.80 -3.65
CA SER A 33 -0.80 19.42 -2.34
C SER A 33 -1.50 18.61 -1.24
N SER A 34 -0.84 18.43 -0.08
CA SER A 34 -1.38 17.64 1.04
C SER A 34 -2.78 18.11 1.42
N LYS A 35 -2.98 19.43 1.52
CA LYS A 35 -4.28 20.05 1.83
C LYS A 35 -5.37 19.63 0.85
N LYS A 36 -5.09 19.59 -0.45
CA LYS A 36 -6.08 19.19 -1.46
C LYS A 36 -6.41 17.71 -1.35
N LEU A 37 -5.39 16.86 -1.20
CA LEU A 37 -5.54 15.41 -1.10
C LEU A 37 -6.34 15.03 0.15
N GLU A 38 -6.01 15.62 1.31
CA GLU A 38 -6.75 15.45 2.55
C GLU A 38 -8.19 15.94 2.43
N TYR A 39 -8.41 17.13 1.86
CA TYR A 39 -9.77 17.64 1.62
C TYR A 39 -10.61 16.68 0.78
N LEU A 40 -10.03 16.12 -0.30
CA LEU A 40 -10.73 15.16 -1.14
C LEU A 40 -11.05 13.87 -0.41
N ALA A 41 -10.13 13.34 0.40
CA ALA A 41 -10.38 12.15 1.22
C ALA A 41 -11.53 12.39 2.22
N LYS A 42 -11.50 13.53 2.92
CA LYS A 42 -12.58 13.95 3.84
C LYS A 42 -13.91 14.11 3.11
N LYS A 43 -13.91 14.81 1.97
CA LYS A 43 -15.12 15.01 1.15
C LYS A 43 -15.72 13.70 0.65
N ARG A 44 -14.90 12.74 0.23
CA ARG A 44 -15.37 11.44 -0.31
C ARG A 44 -15.92 10.50 0.76
N THR A 45 -15.51 10.67 2.01
CA THR A 45 -15.92 9.79 3.12
C THR A 45 -16.94 10.45 4.05
N GLY A 46 -16.99 11.78 4.11
CA GLY A 46 -17.71 12.52 5.14
C GLY A 46 -17.00 12.52 6.50
N LEU A 47 -15.79 11.95 6.60
CA LEU A 47 -15.02 11.81 7.84
C LEU A 47 -13.91 12.87 7.91
N SER A 48 -13.42 13.17 9.11
CA SER A 48 -12.39 14.19 9.32
C SER A 48 -11.24 13.76 10.24
N ASN A 49 -11.38 12.66 10.98
CA ASN A 49 -10.40 12.17 11.93
C ASN A 49 -9.46 11.15 11.28
N PHE A 50 -8.21 11.56 11.03
CA PHE A 50 -7.18 10.64 10.55
C PHE A 50 -6.45 9.88 11.68
N GLY A 51 -6.82 10.10 12.94
CA GLY A 51 -6.11 9.57 14.10
C GLY A 51 -4.76 10.27 14.33
N ASP A 52 -4.03 9.82 15.34
CA ASP A 52 -2.73 10.40 15.74
C ASP A 52 -1.55 9.88 14.90
N TRP A 53 -1.84 9.47 13.66
CA TRP A 53 -0.82 9.08 12.71
C TRP A 53 -0.11 10.33 12.21
N ALA A 54 1.15 10.51 12.60
CA ALA A 54 2.01 11.61 12.14
C ALA A 54 2.47 11.45 10.68
N PHE A 55 1.53 11.16 9.77
CA PHE A 55 1.78 10.81 8.37
C PHE A 55 2.09 12.03 7.48
N GLN A 56 1.81 13.24 7.95
CA GLN A 56 1.90 14.47 7.14
C GLN A 56 3.33 14.72 6.65
N ARG A 57 4.33 14.55 7.52
CA ARG A 57 5.75 14.72 7.14
C ARG A 57 6.19 13.68 6.09
N PRO A 58 5.94 12.37 6.27
CA PRO A 58 6.16 11.37 5.23
C PRO A 58 5.44 11.69 3.90
N LEU A 59 4.19 12.13 3.96
CA LEU A 59 3.41 12.53 2.79
C LEU A 59 4.03 13.72 2.05
N GLU A 60 4.44 14.76 2.77
CA GLU A 60 5.09 15.94 2.18
C GLU A 60 6.41 15.60 1.49
N LYS A 61 7.21 14.70 2.08
CA LYS A 61 8.45 14.19 1.46
C LYS A 61 8.15 13.48 0.14
N LEU A 62 7.13 12.63 0.12
CA LEU A 62 6.72 11.92 -1.08
C LEU A 62 6.18 12.87 -2.16
N ILE A 63 5.30 13.81 -1.80
CA ILE A 63 4.76 14.81 -2.74
C ILE A 63 5.88 15.63 -3.35
N LYS A 64 6.85 16.09 -2.53
CA LYS A 64 7.99 16.86 -3.03
C LYS A 64 8.77 16.07 -4.08
N ALA A 65 9.05 14.79 -3.83
CA ALA A 65 9.73 13.94 -4.79
C ALA A 65 8.89 13.72 -6.08
N TYR A 66 7.58 13.52 -5.96
CA TYR A 66 6.71 13.41 -7.13
C TYR A 66 6.69 14.67 -8.01
N GLU A 67 6.73 15.85 -7.40
CA GLU A 67 6.74 17.12 -8.14
C GLU A 67 8.09 17.44 -8.78
N GLN A 68 9.20 17.06 -8.14
CA GLN A 68 10.53 17.54 -8.53
C GLN A 68 11.30 16.57 -9.43
N GLU A 69 11.11 15.27 -9.28
CA GLU A 69 12.02 14.26 -9.85
C GLU A 69 11.32 13.06 -10.52
N ALA A 70 10.06 12.78 -10.19
CA ALA A 70 9.35 11.61 -10.71
C ALA A 70 8.97 11.69 -12.20
N ASN A 71 9.09 12.85 -12.84
CA ASN A 71 8.77 13.07 -14.26
C ASN A 71 7.39 12.50 -14.66
N LEU A 72 6.37 12.75 -13.84
CA LEU A 72 5.04 12.18 -14.02
C LEU A 72 4.38 12.69 -15.30
N THR A 73 3.90 11.76 -16.12
CA THR A 73 2.95 12.10 -17.20
C THR A 73 1.61 12.52 -16.59
N MET A 74 0.71 13.09 -17.40
CA MET A 74 -0.66 13.42 -16.93
C MET A 74 -1.37 12.20 -16.32
N LEU A 75 -1.27 11.03 -16.97
CA LEU A 75 -1.84 9.79 -16.48
C LEU A 75 -1.15 9.28 -15.20
N GLY A 76 0.19 9.37 -15.15
CA GLY A 76 0.95 9.04 -13.94
C GLY A 76 0.54 9.91 -12.76
N ARG A 77 0.36 11.21 -13.00
CA ARG A 77 -0.09 12.18 -12.00
C ARG A 77 -1.50 11.89 -11.49
N ILE A 78 -2.45 11.59 -12.37
CA ILE A 78 -3.80 11.14 -11.98
C ILE A 78 -3.71 9.88 -11.12
N THR A 79 -2.82 8.95 -11.48
CA THR A 79 -2.66 7.66 -10.79
C THR A 79 -2.10 7.84 -9.39
N VAL A 80 -1.01 8.61 -9.20
CA VAL A 80 -0.46 8.86 -7.86
C VAL A 80 -1.38 9.73 -7.01
N HIS A 81 -2.09 10.69 -7.62
CA HIS A 81 -3.12 11.47 -6.93
C HIS A 81 -4.20 10.56 -6.35
N GLU A 82 -4.77 9.68 -7.18
CA GLU A 82 -5.82 8.75 -6.75
C GLU A 82 -5.28 7.70 -5.75
N LEU A 83 -4.02 7.25 -5.89
CA LEU A 83 -3.37 6.39 -4.91
C LEU A 83 -3.31 7.04 -3.53
N ILE A 84 -2.81 8.28 -3.43
CA ILE A 84 -2.67 8.99 -2.15
C ILE A 84 -4.05 9.26 -1.54
N VAL A 85 -5.03 9.71 -2.34
CA VAL A 85 -6.40 9.92 -1.84
C VAL A 85 -6.98 8.62 -1.29
N ASN A 86 -6.78 7.48 -1.94
CA ASN A 86 -7.26 6.19 -1.43
C ASN A 86 -6.56 5.76 -0.13
N ILE A 87 -5.26 6.01 0.01
CA ILE A 87 -4.53 5.78 1.27
C ILE A 87 -5.15 6.62 2.40
N LEU A 88 -5.38 7.92 2.16
CA LEU A 88 -5.98 8.82 3.14
C LEU A 88 -7.43 8.41 3.50
N ILE A 89 -8.20 7.95 2.51
CA ILE A 89 -9.54 7.37 2.74
C ILE A 89 -9.45 6.15 3.65
N ASN A 90 -8.51 5.24 3.40
CA ASN A 90 -8.32 4.07 4.24
C ASN A 90 -7.99 4.45 5.69
N LEU A 91 -7.14 5.46 5.91
CA LEU A 91 -6.86 5.99 7.25
C LEU A 91 -8.15 6.47 7.95
N LEU A 92 -8.95 7.31 7.27
CA LEU A 92 -10.22 7.82 7.84
C LEU A 92 -11.18 6.69 8.19
N LEU A 93 -11.36 5.73 7.28
CA LEU A 93 -12.30 4.63 7.47
C LEU A 93 -11.84 3.67 8.58
N LEU A 94 -10.53 3.42 8.69
CA LEU A 94 -9.96 2.60 9.76
C LEU A 94 -10.17 3.24 11.14
N GLU A 95 -9.90 4.53 11.28
CA GLU A 95 -10.11 5.24 12.54
C GLU A 95 -11.60 5.29 12.92
N GLU A 96 -12.49 5.50 11.95
CA GLU A 96 -13.94 5.44 12.21
C GLU A 96 -14.38 4.03 12.63
N LYS A 97 -13.89 2.98 11.97
CA LYS A 97 -14.20 1.59 12.37
C LYS A 97 -13.73 1.30 13.79
N ARG A 98 -12.53 1.75 14.16
CA ARG A 98 -11.99 1.57 15.52
C ARG A 98 -12.81 2.26 16.58
N ARG A 99 -13.37 3.43 16.27
CA ARG A 99 -14.27 4.14 17.19
C ARG A 99 -15.46 3.29 17.63
N TYR A 100 -15.95 2.40 16.77
CA TYR A 100 -17.04 1.46 17.09
C TYR A 100 -16.58 0.08 17.56
N GLN A 101 -15.28 -0.22 17.47
CA GLN A 101 -14.71 -1.52 17.85
C GLN A 101 -13.38 -1.38 18.61
N PRO A 102 -13.39 -0.76 19.81
CA PRO A 102 -12.17 -0.50 20.58
C PRO A 102 -11.47 -1.78 21.05
N SER A 103 -12.19 -2.90 21.16
CA SER A 103 -11.59 -4.22 21.49
C SER A 103 -10.55 -4.68 20.46
N THR A 104 -10.53 -4.11 19.26
CA THR A 104 -9.47 -4.34 18.26
C THR A 104 -8.07 -4.04 18.80
N GLU A 105 -7.92 -3.14 19.78
CA GLU A 105 -6.61 -2.68 20.25
C GLU A 105 -5.96 -3.64 21.25
N THR A 106 -6.73 -4.57 21.83
CA THR A 106 -6.24 -5.49 22.86
C THR A 106 -5.73 -6.82 22.30
N GLU A 107 -6.01 -7.13 21.03
CA GLU A 107 -5.61 -8.40 20.40
C GLU A 107 -4.09 -8.45 20.18
N PRO A 108 -3.33 -9.33 20.85
CA PRO A 108 -1.90 -9.40 20.66
C PRO A 108 -1.56 -10.06 19.31
N ILE A 109 -0.49 -9.58 18.67
CA ILE A 109 0.14 -10.27 17.53
C ILE A 109 1.32 -11.06 18.08
N THR A 110 1.12 -12.36 18.30
CA THR A 110 2.10 -13.23 18.95
C THR A 110 2.94 -14.01 17.93
N SER A 111 4.25 -13.99 18.16
CA SER A 111 5.28 -14.74 17.44
C SER A 111 5.14 -14.76 15.91
N PRO A 112 4.90 -13.60 15.26
CA PRO A 112 4.73 -13.55 13.83
C PRO A 112 6.01 -13.97 13.10
N VAL A 113 5.84 -14.63 11.96
CA VAL A 113 6.94 -14.96 11.03
C VAL A 113 7.09 -13.82 10.03
N PHE A 114 8.30 -13.30 9.89
CA PHE A 114 8.66 -12.32 8.86
C PHE A 114 9.64 -12.95 7.87
N ILE A 115 9.21 -13.07 6.63
CA ILE A 115 10.06 -13.43 5.50
C ILE A 115 10.72 -12.15 4.99
N ILE A 116 12.04 -12.09 5.09
CA ILE A 116 12.87 -10.97 4.64
C ILE A 116 13.81 -11.42 3.53
N GLY A 117 14.23 -10.50 2.68
CA GLY A 117 15.13 -10.83 1.57
C GLY A 117 15.00 -9.85 0.42
N LEU A 118 16.04 -9.84 -0.43
CA LEU A 118 16.05 -9.03 -1.63
C LEU A 118 14.99 -9.54 -2.63
N PRO A 119 14.47 -8.68 -3.52
CA PRO A 119 13.63 -9.13 -4.62
C PRO A 119 14.28 -10.27 -5.41
N ARG A 120 13.46 -11.19 -5.93
CA ARG A 120 13.89 -12.32 -6.78
C ARG A 120 14.68 -13.45 -6.08
N THR A 121 14.60 -13.55 -4.76
CA THR A 121 15.23 -14.63 -3.95
C THR A 121 14.26 -15.76 -3.57
N GLY A 122 13.05 -15.80 -4.15
CA GLY A 122 12.04 -16.83 -3.85
C GLY A 122 11.11 -16.51 -2.67
N THR A 123 11.25 -15.34 -2.03
CA THR A 123 10.39 -14.92 -0.90
C THR A 123 8.89 -14.96 -1.20
N THR A 124 8.49 -14.67 -2.44
CA THR A 124 7.07 -14.70 -2.85
C THR A 124 6.55 -16.14 -2.94
N LEU A 125 7.37 -17.08 -3.43
CA LEU A 125 7.03 -18.50 -3.44
C LEU A 125 6.89 -19.02 -2.01
N LEU A 126 7.86 -18.71 -1.14
CA LEU A 126 7.82 -19.10 0.27
C LEU A 126 6.58 -18.54 0.98
N HIS A 127 6.27 -17.26 0.79
CA HIS A 127 5.08 -16.63 1.38
C HIS A 127 3.79 -17.29 0.92
N GLY A 128 3.69 -17.63 -0.37
CA GLY A 128 2.58 -18.38 -0.95
C GLY A 128 2.43 -19.79 -0.39
N LEU A 129 3.55 -20.51 -0.24
CA LEU A 129 3.58 -21.88 0.30
C LEU A 129 3.17 -21.91 1.77
N MET A 130 3.75 -21.04 2.60
CA MET A 130 3.37 -20.94 4.02
C MET A 130 1.91 -20.54 4.18
N GLY A 131 1.41 -19.65 3.32
CA GLY A 131 0.00 -19.21 3.32
C GLY A 131 -1.02 -20.29 2.96
N GLN A 132 -0.60 -21.50 2.55
CA GLN A 132 -1.53 -22.64 2.33
C GLN A 132 -1.93 -23.33 3.65
N ASP A 133 -1.19 -23.13 4.74
CA ASP A 133 -1.55 -23.70 6.04
C ASP A 133 -2.77 -22.99 6.64
N THR A 134 -3.83 -23.73 6.96
CA THR A 134 -5.06 -23.18 7.53
C THR A 134 -4.88 -22.60 8.93
N LYS A 135 -3.78 -22.93 9.61
CA LYS A 135 -3.43 -22.41 10.94
C LYS A 135 -2.78 -21.03 10.88
N VAL A 136 -2.25 -20.62 9.73
CA VAL A 136 -1.58 -19.31 9.60
C VAL A 136 -2.47 -18.29 8.93
N ARG A 137 -2.11 -17.02 9.08
CA ARG A 137 -2.70 -15.96 8.27
C ARG A 137 -1.64 -15.13 7.59
N VAL A 138 -1.91 -14.85 6.32
CA VAL A 138 -1.17 -13.92 5.47
C VAL A 138 -2.11 -12.77 5.14
N PRO A 139 -1.63 -11.52 5.07
CA PRO A 139 -2.43 -10.42 4.56
C PRO A 139 -2.76 -10.69 3.09
N GLN A 140 -4.04 -10.61 2.71
CA GLN A 140 -4.46 -10.74 1.32
C GLN A 140 -4.49 -9.38 0.63
N THR A 141 -4.33 -9.36 -0.70
CA THR A 141 -4.28 -8.11 -1.48
C THR A 141 -5.52 -7.24 -1.27
N TRP A 142 -6.71 -7.82 -1.29
CA TRP A 142 -7.96 -7.07 -1.09
C TRP A 142 -8.05 -6.50 0.33
N GLU A 143 -7.56 -7.24 1.32
CA GLU A 143 -7.57 -6.83 2.73
C GLU A 143 -6.69 -5.60 2.94
N VAL A 144 -5.46 -5.61 2.45
CA VAL A 144 -4.55 -4.47 2.65
C VAL A 144 -4.89 -3.28 1.75
N MET A 145 -5.58 -3.49 0.61
CA MET A 145 -6.02 -2.39 -0.25
C MET A 145 -7.28 -1.68 0.27
N PHE A 146 -8.15 -2.40 0.98
CA PHE A 146 -9.43 -1.89 1.49
C PHE A 146 -9.72 -2.42 2.91
N PRO A 147 -8.85 -2.14 3.90
CA PRO A 147 -8.88 -2.85 5.18
C PRO A 147 -10.15 -2.58 5.99
N ALA A 148 -10.72 -1.37 5.89
CA ALA A 148 -11.98 -1.04 6.57
C ALA A 148 -13.19 -1.84 6.05
N ASN A 149 -13.09 -2.48 4.89
CA ASN A 149 -14.15 -3.29 4.29
C ASN A 149 -14.00 -4.79 4.61
N CYS A 150 -12.98 -5.18 5.38
CA CYS A 150 -12.76 -6.59 5.73
C CYS A 150 -13.77 -7.12 6.76
N SER A 151 -14.30 -6.24 7.61
CA SER A 151 -15.21 -6.62 8.70
C SER A 151 -16.69 -6.67 8.29
N GLY A 152 -16.96 -6.91 7.01
CA GLY A 152 -18.30 -6.89 6.43
C GLY A 152 -18.88 -8.29 6.25
N SER A 153 -20.13 -8.37 5.83
CA SER A 153 -20.76 -9.60 5.36
C SER A 153 -19.95 -10.26 4.22
N ALA A 154 -20.20 -11.56 3.98
CA ALA A 154 -19.58 -12.27 2.86
C ALA A 154 -19.83 -11.59 1.51
N GLU A 155 -21.00 -10.98 1.32
CA GLU A 155 -21.34 -10.22 0.11
C GLU A 155 -20.48 -8.95 -0.03
N GLU A 156 -20.28 -8.21 1.06
CA GLU A 156 -19.42 -7.01 1.07
C GLU A 156 -17.94 -7.36 0.80
N SER A 157 -17.48 -8.48 1.36
CA SER A 157 -16.15 -9.02 1.09
C SER A 157 -15.99 -9.37 -0.39
N SER A 158 -16.98 -10.06 -0.98
CA SER A 158 -16.99 -10.38 -2.43
C SER A 158 -16.95 -9.11 -3.30
N LYS A 159 -17.77 -8.11 -2.99
CA LYS A 159 -17.77 -6.82 -3.70
C LYS A 159 -16.41 -6.12 -3.62
N THR A 160 -15.74 -6.21 -2.47
CA THR A 160 -14.41 -5.63 -2.26
C THR A 160 -13.33 -6.39 -3.02
N GLN A 161 -13.42 -7.72 -3.11
CA GLN A 161 -12.54 -8.53 -3.94
C GLN A 161 -12.70 -8.20 -5.43
N ASP A 162 -13.94 -8.04 -5.93
CA ASP A 162 -14.20 -7.62 -7.31
C ASP A 162 -13.67 -6.22 -7.61
N ARG A 163 -13.86 -5.27 -6.68
CA ARG A 163 -13.27 -3.94 -6.77
C ARG A 163 -11.74 -3.99 -6.86
N THR A 164 -11.12 -4.85 -6.06
CA THR A 164 -9.67 -5.10 -6.09
C THR A 164 -9.24 -5.67 -7.44
N ARG A 165 -9.96 -6.69 -7.93
CA ARG A 165 -9.69 -7.32 -9.23
C ARG A 165 -9.75 -6.32 -10.37
N ASN A 166 -10.73 -5.43 -10.36
CA ASN A 166 -10.87 -4.36 -11.34
C ASN A 166 -9.69 -3.37 -11.30
N ARG A 167 -9.21 -2.98 -10.10
CA ARG A 167 -8.01 -2.14 -9.97
C ARG A 167 -6.76 -2.83 -10.53
N LEU A 168 -6.55 -4.11 -10.21
CA LEU A 168 -5.41 -4.89 -10.71
C LEU A 168 -5.45 -5.07 -12.23
N ASN A 169 -6.64 -5.24 -12.81
CA ASN A 169 -6.82 -5.31 -14.26
C ASN A 169 -6.50 -3.98 -14.94
N TRP A 170 -6.89 -2.85 -14.35
CA TRP A 170 -6.49 -1.53 -14.82
C TRP A 170 -4.97 -1.34 -14.76
N ALA A 171 -4.32 -1.68 -13.65
CA ALA A 171 -2.87 -1.61 -13.53
C ALA A 171 -2.15 -2.45 -14.61
N ASN A 172 -2.62 -3.68 -14.85
CA ASN A 172 -2.06 -4.54 -15.90
C ASN A 172 -2.27 -4.01 -17.33
N ARG A 173 -3.33 -3.23 -17.57
CA ARG A 173 -3.53 -2.54 -18.87
C ARG A 173 -2.56 -1.37 -19.06
N LEU A 174 -2.24 -0.67 -17.97
CA LEU A 174 -1.29 0.46 -18.00
C LEU A 174 0.17 0.01 -18.09
N ALA A 175 0.49 -1.12 -17.47
CA ALA A 175 1.81 -1.75 -17.50
C ALA A 175 1.70 -3.23 -17.93
N PRO A 176 1.59 -3.53 -19.24
CA PRO A 176 1.54 -4.90 -19.72
C PRO A 176 2.80 -5.66 -19.34
N GLY A 177 2.62 -6.81 -18.68
CA GLY A 177 3.71 -7.59 -18.08
C GLY A 177 3.81 -7.46 -16.56
N PHE A 178 3.08 -6.52 -15.95
CA PHE A 178 3.01 -6.38 -14.49
C PHE A 178 2.64 -7.71 -13.81
N LYS A 179 1.57 -8.39 -14.27
CA LYS A 179 1.15 -9.69 -13.71
C LYS A 179 2.16 -10.83 -13.93
N ARG A 180 3.06 -10.72 -14.92
CA ARG A 180 4.11 -11.73 -15.16
C ARG A 180 5.24 -11.62 -14.14
N ILE A 181 5.47 -10.42 -13.61
CA ILE A 181 6.56 -10.12 -12.67
C ILE A 181 6.04 -10.11 -11.22
N HIS A 182 4.77 -9.73 -11.02
CA HIS A 182 4.05 -9.74 -9.76
C HIS A 182 2.78 -10.57 -9.85
N SER A 183 2.83 -11.81 -9.34
CA SER A 183 1.65 -12.65 -9.16
C SER A 183 0.74 -12.03 -8.10
N ILE A 184 -0.29 -11.31 -8.54
CA ILE A 184 -1.21 -10.57 -7.68
C ILE A 184 -2.65 -10.83 -8.09
N ALA A 185 -3.47 -11.18 -7.10
CA ALA A 185 -4.91 -11.34 -7.21
C ALA A 185 -5.51 -10.96 -5.85
N PRO A 186 -6.81 -10.62 -5.77
CA PRO A 186 -7.42 -10.14 -4.54
C PRO A 186 -7.08 -11.03 -3.33
N GLU A 187 -7.22 -12.34 -3.47
CA GLU A 187 -7.12 -13.34 -2.42
C GLU A 187 -5.68 -13.85 -2.20
N LEU A 188 -4.73 -13.47 -3.07
CA LEU A 188 -3.33 -13.88 -2.93
C LEU A 188 -2.61 -13.10 -1.81
N PRO A 189 -1.61 -13.74 -1.16
CA PRO A 189 -0.78 -13.09 -0.16
C PRO A 189 -0.15 -11.82 -0.69
N GLN A 190 -0.13 -10.78 0.13
CA GLN A 190 0.39 -9.46 -0.23
C GLN A 190 1.47 -9.00 0.74
N GLU A 191 2.40 -8.23 0.19
CA GLU A 191 3.54 -7.70 0.90
C GLU A 191 3.17 -6.57 1.88
N CYS A 192 3.88 -6.52 3.00
CA CYS A 192 3.71 -5.51 4.04
C CYS A 192 4.00 -4.08 3.56
N ILE A 193 4.65 -3.90 2.40
CA ILE A 193 4.88 -2.57 1.81
C ILE A 193 3.55 -1.85 1.53
N VAL A 194 2.46 -2.58 1.23
CA VAL A 194 1.13 -1.98 1.03
C VAL A 194 0.54 -1.51 2.36
N ILE A 195 0.86 -2.21 3.44
CA ILE A 195 0.44 -1.83 4.79
C ILE A 195 1.15 -0.54 5.20
N THR A 196 2.48 -0.50 5.14
CA THR A 196 3.24 0.69 5.58
C THR A 196 3.07 1.90 4.66
N ALA A 197 2.60 1.69 3.42
CA ALA A 197 2.23 2.78 2.52
C ALA A 197 1.09 3.65 3.07
N HIS A 198 0.27 3.14 4.00
CA HIS A 198 -0.82 3.92 4.60
C HIS A 198 -0.35 5.12 5.41
N VAL A 199 0.87 5.05 5.94
CA VAL A 199 1.53 6.16 6.65
C VAL A 199 2.70 6.75 5.85
N PHE A 200 2.70 6.49 4.53
CA PHE A 200 3.69 6.98 3.56
C PHE A 200 5.15 6.64 3.89
N LEU A 201 5.38 5.54 4.61
CA LEU A 201 6.70 5.02 4.96
C LEU A 201 6.89 3.66 4.29
N SER A 202 7.04 3.66 2.96
CA SER A 202 7.05 2.41 2.20
C SER A 202 7.93 2.47 0.96
N THR A 203 8.66 1.39 0.74
CA THR A 203 9.44 1.17 -0.49
C THR A 203 8.56 1.02 -1.74
N GLN A 204 7.24 0.83 -1.57
CA GLN A 204 6.27 0.79 -2.66
C GLN A 204 6.40 2.00 -3.59
N PHE A 205 6.65 3.19 -3.05
CA PHE A 205 6.64 4.42 -3.86
C PHE A 205 7.86 4.54 -4.77
N HIS A 206 9.08 4.27 -4.27
CA HIS A 206 10.28 4.29 -5.12
C HIS A 206 10.35 3.09 -6.08
N THR A 207 9.67 1.97 -5.74
CA THR A 207 9.55 0.84 -6.65
C THR A 207 8.62 1.17 -7.84
N ALA A 208 7.64 2.05 -7.62
CA ALA A 208 6.66 2.46 -8.63
C ALA A 208 7.06 3.70 -9.43
N CYS A 209 7.86 4.60 -8.86
CA CYS A 209 8.22 5.89 -9.45
C CYS A 209 9.68 6.23 -9.17
N ASN A 210 10.32 7.01 -10.06
CA ASN A 210 11.68 7.49 -9.84
C ASN A 210 11.70 8.64 -8.83
N VAL A 211 11.79 8.31 -7.53
CA VAL A 211 11.77 9.28 -6.42
C VAL A 211 13.01 9.12 -5.51
N PRO A 212 14.23 9.32 -6.03
CA PRO A 212 15.47 9.09 -5.28
C PRO A 212 15.55 9.88 -3.97
N SER A 213 15.11 11.15 -3.93
CA SER A 213 15.15 11.95 -2.71
C SER A 213 14.22 11.42 -1.61
N TYR A 214 13.09 10.82 -1.98
CA TYR A 214 12.20 10.12 -1.04
C TYR A 214 12.82 8.82 -0.56
N GLN A 215 13.46 8.06 -1.45
CA GLN A 215 14.15 6.82 -1.09
C GLN A 215 15.27 7.10 -0.08
N ASP A 216 16.18 8.02 -0.39
CA ASP A 216 17.32 8.38 0.47
C ASP A 216 16.85 8.86 1.86
N TRP A 217 15.74 9.62 1.89
CA TRP A 217 15.13 10.05 3.14
C TRP A 217 14.52 8.88 3.91
N LEU A 218 13.79 7.98 3.24
CA LEU A 218 13.13 6.83 3.87
C LEU A 218 14.15 5.88 4.51
N GLU A 219 15.29 5.66 3.86
CA GLU A 219 16.38 4.81 4.37
C GLU A 219 17.00 5.33 5.67
N GLN A 220 16.90 6.64 5.92
CA GLN A 220 17.40 7.29 7.15
C GLN A 220 16.30 7.55 8.18
N GLU A 221 15.03 7.42 7.80
CA GLU A 221 13.91 7.77 8.65
C GLU A 221 13.59 6.64 9.65
N PRO A 222 13.46 6.94 10.96
CA PRO A 222 13.01 5.96 11.93
C PRO A 222 11.64 5.36 11.58
N GLN A 223 11.59 4.05 11.36
CA GLN A 223 10.39 3.36 10.87
C GLN A 223 9.37 3.00 11.96
N LYS A 224 9.45 3.61 13.15
CA LYS A 224 8.57 3.30 14.29
C LYS A 224 7.08 3.44 13.92
N LEU A 225 6.71 4.54 13.29
CA LEU A 225 5.33 4.81 12.85
C LEU A 225 4.82 3.74 11.87
N ALA A 226 5.67 3.29 10.93
CA ALA A 226 5.33 2.25 9.97
C ALA A 226 4.94 0.93 10.65
N TYR A 227 5.71 0.52 11.67
CA TYR A 227 5.47 -0.72 12.39
C TYR A 227 4.36 -0.61 13.44
N GLU A 228 4.13 0.56 14.03
CA GLU A 228 2.95 0.84 14.86
C GLU A 228 1.67 0.73 14.04
N PHE A 229 1.64 1.35 12.85
CA PHE A 229 0.51 1.23 11.92
C PHE A 229 0.34 -0.21 11.45
N HIS A 230 1.43 -0.87 11.07
CA HIS A 230 1.42 -2.25 10.63
C HIS A 230 0.82 -3.17 11.69
N TYR A 231 1.25 -3.05 12.94
CA TYR A 231 0.68 -3.81 14.06
C TYR A 231 -0.81 -3.55 14.21
N ARG A 232 -1.23 -2.28 14.26
CA ARG A 232 -2.65 -1.93 14.39
C ARG A 232 -3.46 -2.51 13.23
N LEU A 233 -2.98 -2.44 11.99
CA LEU A 233 -3.67 -3.02 10.84
C LEU A 233 -3.84 -4.54 10.98
N LEU A 234 -2.80 -5.27 11.40
CA LEU A 234 -2.90 -6.71 11.62
C LEU A 234 -3.93 -7.06 12.70
N GLN A 235 -3.99 -6.31 13.80
CA GLN A 235 -5.03 -6.51 14.82
C GLN A 235 -6.44 -6.33 14.24
N HIS A 236 -6.63 -5.30 13.40
CA HIS A 236 -7.92 -5.06 12.75
C HIS A 236 -8.32 -6.24 11.86
N LEU A 237 -7.38 -6.76 11.07
CA LEU A 237 -7.65 -7.92 10.22
C LEU A 237 -7.91 -9.18 11.06
N GLN A 238 -7.15 -9.39 12.15
CA GLN A 238 -7.17 -10.60 12.99
C GLN A 238 -8.55 -10.96 13.52
N ILE A 239 -9.39 -9.97 13.80
CA ILE A 239 -10.73 -10.18 14.39
C ILE A 239 -11.61 -11.07 13.52
N GLU A 240 -11.57 -10.88 12.21
CA GLU A 240 -12.39 -11.65 11.28
C GLU A 240 -11.95 -13.11 11.18
N ARG A 241 -10.67 -13.38 11.44
CA ARG A 241 -10.08 -14.72 11.35
C ARG A 241 -8.81 -14.78 12.19
N THR A 242 -8.95 -15.23 13.42
CA THR A 242 -7.83 -15.37 14.35
C THR A 242 -6.91 -16.50 13.90
N PRO A 243 -5.63 -16.23 13.56
CA PRO A 243 -4.67 -17.28 13.23
C PRO A 243 -3.97 -17.82 14.46
N GLN A 244 -3.24 -18.94 14.29
CA GLN A 244 -2.23 -19.35 15.26
C GLN A 244 -1.03 -18.39 15.26
N TYR A 245 -0.63 -17.90 14.08
CA TYR A 245 0.37 -16.84 13.90
C TYR A 245 0.28 -16.21 12.51
N TRP A 246 0.82 -15.00 12.38
CA TRP A 246 0.94 -14.30 11.09
C TRP A 246 2.19 -14.72 10.32
N VAL A 247 2.09 -14.79 8.99
CA VAL A 247 3.22 -14.87 8.07
C VAL A 247 3.24 -13.62 7.19
N LEU A 248 4.30 -12.85 7.33
CA LEU A 248 4.45 -11.49 6.82
C LEU A 248 5.68 -11.44 5.93
N LYS A 249 5.68 -10.55 4.95
CA LYS A 249 6.75 -10.49 3.96
C LYS A 249 6.88 -9.09 3.38
N ALA A 250 8.09 -8.55 3.36
CA ALA A 250 8.44 -7.39 2.56
C ALA A 250 9.96 -7.27 2.46
N PRO A 251 10.52 -6.88 1.29
CA PRO A 251 11.93 -6.53 1.19
C PRO A 251 12.29 -5.34 2.09
N GLY A 252 11.33 -4.42 2.30
CA GLY A 252 11.49 -3.25 3.17
C GLY A 252 11.84 -3.58 4.63
N HIS A 253 11.55 -4.79 5.10
CA HIS A 253 11.90 -5.21 6.46
C HIS A 253 13.43 -5.24 6.70
N LEU A 254 14.23 -5.48 5.65
CA LEU A 254 15.70 -5.45 5.74
C LEU A 254 16.22 -4.10 6.24
N PHE A 255 15.62 -3.01 5.78
CA PHE A 255 16.05 -1.64 6.09
C PHE A 255 15.43 -1.10 7.39
N ALA A 256 14.54 -1.87 8.02
CA ALA A 256 13.73 -1.41 9.15
C ALA A 256 13.72 -2.41 10.31
N LEU A 257 14.73 -3.30 10.37
CA LEU A 257 14.78 -4.41 11.31
C LEU A 257 14.73 -3.94 12.77
N ASP A 258 15.37 -2.83 13.11
CA ASP A 258 15.33 -2.25 14.46
C ASP A 258 13.90 -1.86 14.89
N ALA A 259 13.14 -1.20 14.00
CA ALA A 259 11.75 -0.84 14.27
C ALA A 259 10.83 -2.07 14.32
N LEU A 260 11.10 -3.06 13.45
CA LEU A 260 10.41 -4.35 13.43
C LEU A 260 10.57 -5.06 14.78
N LEU A 261 11.81 -5.33 15.20
CA LEU A 261 12.09 -6.07 16.43
C LEU A 261 11.69 -5.30 17.68
N LYS A 262 11.71 -3.96 17.64
CA LYS A 262 11.16 -3.15 18.73
C LYS A 262 9.65 -3.30 18.87
N ARG A 263 8.90 -3.44 17.75
CA ARG A 263 7.45 -3.62 17.79
C ARG A 263 7.03 -5.08 18.01
N TYR A 264 7.82 -6.02 17.50
CA TYR A 264 7.62 -7.45 17.52
C TYR A 264 8.86 -8.14 18.12
N PRO A 265 9.05 -8.05 19.45
CA PRO A 265 10.24 -8.61 20.10
C PRO A 265 10.32 -10.14 20.00
N ASP A 266 9.20 -10.80 19.74
CA ASP A 266 9.09 -12.25 19.55
C ASP A 266 8.97 -12.65 18.07
N ALA A 267 9.31 -11.75 17.14
CA ALA A 267 9.32 -12.05 15.71
C ALA A 267 10.27 -13.20 15.36
N ARG A 268 9.79 -14.11 14.51
CA ARG A 268 10.60 -15.18 13.90
C ARG A 268 11.00 -14.75 12.49
N ILE A 269 12.29 -14.62 12.23
CA ILE A 269 12.81 -14.10 10.96
C ILE A 269 13.26 -15.25 10.06
N ILE A 270 12.84 -15.24 8.79
CA ILE A 270 13.31 -16.11 7.71
C ILE A 270 13.99 -15.27 6.65
#